data_AF-L1JU19-F1
#
_entry.id   AF-L1JU19-F1
#
_cell.length_a   1.000
_cell.length_b   1.000
_cell.length_c   1.000
_cell.angle_alpha   90.00
_cell.angle_beta   90.00
_cell.angle_gamma   90.00
#
_symmetry.space_group_name_H-M   'P 1'
#
loop_
_entity.id
_entity.type
_entity.pdbx_description
1 polymer ?
#
loop_
_entity_poly.entity_id
_entity_poly.type
_entity_poly.pdbx_seq_one_letter_code
_entity_poly.pdbx_strand_id
1 'polypeptide(L)'
;EVIASMISKAQRNMHGIVDLKGQNFGHGLYPLASFINHSCEPNAIISFDGNKLVVRALENIPRGTEITIAYVELYAPLDVRRDALLSRKGFLCRCSRC
;
A
#
# COMPACT_ATOMS: atom_id res chain seq x y z
N GLU A 1 11.36 -12.37 21.49
CA GLU A 1 11.03 -12.87 20.13
C GLU A 1 9.62 -12.48 19.65
N VAL A 2 8.56 -12.73 20.43
CA VAL A 2 7.16 -12.42 20.03
C VAL A 2 6.90 -10.93 19.79
N ILE A 3 7.33 -10.04 20.70
CA ILE A 3 7.08 -8.59 20.58
C ILE A 3 7.71 -8.01 19.32
N ALA A 4 8.97 -8.34 19.03
CA ALA A 4 9.67 -7.88 17.83
C ALA A 4 8.95 -8.33 16.54
N SER A 5 8.45 -9.57 16.52
CA SER A 5 7.64 -10.09 15.42
C SER A 5 6.35 -9.29 15.23
N MET A 6 5.63 -9.00 16.31
CA MET A 6 4.40 -8.20 16.25
C MET A 6 4.66 -6.78 15.76
N ILE A 7 5.72 -6.12 16.25
CA ILE A 7 6.12 -4.78 15.80
C ILE A 7 6.44 -4.80 14.30
N SER A 8 7.23 -5.78 13.84
CA SER A 8 7.56 -5.93 12.42
C SER A 8 6.32 -6.15 11.54
N LYS A 9 5.35 -6.95 12.01
CA LYS A 9 4.08 -7.15 11.30
C LYS A 9 3.26 -5.86 11.27
N ALA A 10 3.20 -5.12 12.38
CA ALA A 10 2.47 -3.87 12.45
C ALA A 10 3.08 -2.83 11.49
N GLN A 11 4.38 -2.57 11.58
CA GLN A 11 5.08 -1.59 10.74
C GLN A 11 4.91 -1.86 9.24
N ARG A 12 4.89 -3.14 8.82
CA ARG A 12 4.70 -3.50 7.41
C ARG A 12 3.26 -3.40 6.93
N ASN A 13 2.27 -3.43 7.82
CA ASN A 13 0.85 -3.54 7.45
C ASN A 13 -0.01 -2.36 7.91
N MET A 14 0.57 -1.39 8.62
CA MET A 14 -0.11 -0.15 8.96
C MET A 14 -0.36 0.71 7.72
N HIS A 15 -1.55 1.30 7.65
CA HIS A 15 -1.94 2.26 6.64
C HIS A 15 -2.02 3.65 7.27
N GLY A 16 -1.40 4.65 6.64
CA GLY A 16 -1.60 6.05 7.02
C GLY A 16 -3.01 6.48 6.66
N ILE A 17 -3.77 6.94 7.65
CA ILE A 17 -5.11 7.47 7.46
C ILE A 17 -4.96 8.91 7.00
N VAL A 18 -5.37 9.17 5.76
CA VAL A 18 -5.20 10.48 5.11
C VAL A 18 -6.53 11.04 4.61
N ASP A 19 -6.68 12.36 4.64
CA ASP A 19 -7.80 13.02 3.96
C ASP A 19 -7.56 13.15 2.44
N LEU A 20 -8.53 13.76 1.74
CA LEU A 20 -8.45 14.01 0.30
C LEU A 20 -7.33 14.97 -0.10
N LYS A 21 -6.75 15.71 0.85
CA LYS A 21 -5.60 16.60 0.63
C LYS A 21 -4.27 15.90 0.93
N GLY A 22 -4.29 14.65 1.36
CA GLY A 22 -3.11 13.89 1.76
C GLY A 22 -2.59 14.22 3.16
N GLN A 23 -3.35 14.97 3.97
CA GLN A 23 -2.98 15.22 5.36
C GLN A 23 -3.12 13.93 6.17
N ASN A 24 -2.07 13.55 6.90
CA ASN A 24 -2.04 12.34 7.71
C ASN A 24 -2.59 12.60 9.12
N PHE A 25 -3.59 11.81 9.54
CA PHE A 25 -4.25 11.90 10.84
C PHE A 25 -3.82 10.78 11.81
N GLY A 26 -3.06 9.79 11.33
CA GLY A 26 -2.60 8.67 12.12
C GLY A 26 -2.39 7.41 11.29
N HIS A 27 -2.25 6.28 11.98
CA HIS A 27 -2.08 4.97 11.34
C HIS A 27 -3.12 3.99 11.87
N GLY A 28 -3.62 3.13 10.98
CA GLY A 28 -4.54 2.05 11.32
C GLY A 28 -4.07 0.70 10.79
N LEU A 29 -4.43 -0.36 11.50
CA LEU A 29 -4.27 -1.74 11.03
C LEU A 29 -5.60 -2.20 10.43
N TYR A 30 -5.56 -2.58 9.16
CA TYR A 30 -6.72 -3.03 8.40
C TYR A 30 -6.41 -4.42 7.81
N PRO A 31 -6.56 -5.51 8.59
CA PRO A 31 -6.04 -6.83 8.21
C PRO A 31 -6.46 -7.30 6.82
N LEU A 32 -7.70 -7.03 6.40
CA LEU A 32 -8.18 -7.37 5.06
C LEU A 32 -7.47 -6.58 3.95
N ALA A 33 -7.25 -5.28 4.15
CA ALA A 33 -6.54 -4.44 3.19
C ALA A 33 -5.04 -4.75 3.13
N SER A 34 -4.47 -5.29 4.21
CA SER A 34 -3.07 -5.70 4.28
C SER A 34 -2.72 -6.90 3.37
N PHE A 35 -3.71 -7.62 2.84
CA PHE A 35 -3.50 -8.64 1.80
C PHE A 35 -3.28 -8.07 0.40
N ILE A 36 -3.62 -6.80 0.16
CA ILE A 36 -3.56 -6.19 -1.17
C ILE A 36 -2.11 -5.83 -1.49
N ASN A 37 -1.53 -6.49 -2.49
CA ASN A 37 -0.14 -6.28 -2.89
C ASN A 37 0.08 -4.95 -3.62
N HIS A 38 1.36 -4.66 -3.87
CA HIS A 38 1.79 -3.45 -4.54
C HIS A 38 1.98 -3.63 -6.05
N SER A 39 1.59 -2.62 -6.83
CA SER A 39 2.08 -2.37 -8.18
C SER A 39 2.42 -0.88 -8.34
N CYS A 40 3.46 -0.55 -9.10
CA CYS A 40 3.70 0.84 -9.51
C CYS A 40 2.71 1.30 -10.61
N GLU A 41 1.96 0.37 -11.20
CA GLU A 41 0.80 0.58 -12.06
C GLU A 41 -0.39 -0.13 -11.41
N PRO A 42 -0.97 0.46 -10.35
CA PRO A 42 -2.03 -0.18 -9.57
C PRO A 42 -3.38 -0.10 -10.28
N ASN A 43 -4.23 -1.10 -10.06
CA ASN A 43 -5.60 -1.12 -10.57
C ASN A 43 -6.66 -0.70 -9.53
N ALA A 44 -6.23 -0.41 -8.30
CA ALA A 44 -7.07 0.12 -7.23
C ALA A 44 -6.37 1.20 -6.41
N ILE A 45 -7.18 2.01 -5.70
CA ILE A 45 -6.72 3.05 -4.78
C ILE A 45 -7.37 2.88 -3.41
N ILE A 46 -6.61 3.22 -2.36
CA ILE A 46 -7.13 3.36 -1.00
C ILE A 46 -7.47 4.83 -0.75
N SER A 47 -8.64 5.07 -0.18
CA SER A 47 -8.97 6.33 0.49
C SER A 47 -9.59 6.06 1.86
N PHE A 48 -9.84 7.11 2.62
CA PHE A 48 -10.48 7.02 3.93
C PHE A 48 -11.75 7.86 4.01
N ASP A 49 -12.77 7.33 4.67
CA ASP A 49 -13.94 8.05 5.17
C ASP A 49 -13.92 8.00 6.70
N GLY A 50 -13.38 9.05 7.32
CA GLY A 50 -12.96 9.02 8.72
C GLY A 50 -11.88 7.94 8.94
N ASN A 51 -12.20 6.90 9.73
CA ASN A 51 -11.33 5.76 9.96
C ASN A 51 -11.66 4.53 9.09
N LYS A 52 -12.63 4.62 8.17
CA LYS A 52 -13.00 3.52 7.28
C LYS A 52 -12.10 3.54 6.05
N LEU A 53 -11.36 2.45 5.85
CA LEU A 53 -10.56 2.24 4.65
C LEU A 53 -11.46 1.78 3.50
N VAL A 54 -11.43 2.52 2.40
CA VAL A 54 -12.20 2.22 1.19
C VAL A 54 -11.24 1.92 0.05
N VAL A 55 -11.37 0.74 -0.54
CA VAL A 55 -10.64 0.34 -1.75
C VAL A 55 -11.57 0.57 -2.95
N ARG A 56 -11.12 1.34 -3.94
CA ARG A 56 -11.87 1.56 -5.18
C ARG A 56 -11.05 1.13 -6.39
N ALA A 57 -11.68 0.46 -7.33
CA ALA A 57 -11.05 0.15 -8.60
C ALA A 57 -10.82 1.44 -9.40
N LEU A 58 -9.67 1.55 -10.05
CA LEU A 58 -9.32 2.64 -10.96
C LEU A 58 -9.71 2.31 -12.42
N GLU A 59 -9.98 1.03 -12.68
CA GLU A 59 -10.30 0.48 -13.98
C GLU A 59 -11.20 -0.75 -13.83
N ASN A 60 -11.69 -1.31 -14.94
CA ASN A 60 -12.36 -2.59 -14.92
C ASN A 60 -11.34 -3.70 -14.58
N ILE A 61 -11.61 -4.49 -13.55
CA ILE A 61 -10.73 -5.58 -13.10
C ILE A 61 -11.39 -6.93 -13.48
N PRO A 62 -10.90 -7.64 -14.51
CA PRO A 62 -11.43 -8.95 -14.88
C PRO A 62 -11.31 -9.98 -13.75
N ARG A 63 -12.23 -10.93 -13.70
CA ARG A 63 -12.19 -12.04 -12.73
C ARG A 63 -10.86 -12.77 -12.79
N GLY A 64 -10.24 -12.99 -11.63
CA GLY A 64 -8.95 -13.66 -11.50
C GLY A 64 -7.73 -12.73 -11.58
N THR A 65 -7.94 -11.45 -11.90
CA THR A 65 -6.89 -10.43 -11.83
C THR A 65 -6.63 -10.05 -10.37
N GLU A 66 -5.37 -9.95 -9.98
CA GLU A 66 -4.98 -9.49 -8.66
C GLU A 66 -5.31 -8.01 -8.47
N ILE A 67 -5.89 -7.66 -7.32
CA ILE A 67 -6.09 -6.26 -6.93
C ILE A 67 -4.77 -5.74 -6.34
N THR A 68 -4.28 -4.62 -6.84
CA THR A 68 -3.03 -4.00 -6.38
C THR A 68 -3.19 -2.50 -6.12
N ILE A 69 -2.40 -1.99 -5.19
CA ILE A 69 -2.37 -0.56 -4.81
C ILE A 69 -0.95 0.01 -4.83
N ALA A 70 -0.83 1.34 -4.80
CA ALA A 70 0.46 1.99 -4.60
C ALA A 70 0.85 1.99 -3.11
N TYR A 71 2.04 1.50 -2.77
CA TYR A 71 2.63 1.63 -1.43
C TYR A 71 3.59 2.82 -1.31
N VAL A 72 3.92 3.44 -2.44
CA VAL A 72 4.92 4.50 -2.59
C VAL A 72 4.37 5.61 -3.47
N GLU A 73 5.00 6.78 -3.42
CA GLU A 73 4.73 7.88 -4.34
C GLU A 73 5.05 7.43 -5.78
N LEU A 74 4.03 7.46 -6.65
CA LEU A 74 4.14 6.94 -8.00
C LEU A 74 4.99 7.86 -8.89
N TYR A 75 5.03 9.16 -8.63
CA TYR A 75 5.81 10.12 -9.42
C TYR A 75 7.32 10.11 -9.09
N ALA A 76 7.74 9.38 -8.05
CA ALA A 76 9.15 9.24 -7.72
C ALA A 76 9.91 8.39 -8.78
N PRO A 77 11.21 8.64 -9.02
CA PRO A 77 12.07 7.81 -9.87
C PRO A 77 12.12 6.32 -9.46
N LEU A 78 12.50 5.45 -10.40
CA LEU A 78 12.47 3.99 -10.22
C LEU A 78 13.32 3.50 -9.04
N ASP A 79 14.54 4.01 -8.93
CA ASP A 79 15.48 3.73 -7.85
C ASP A 79 14.90 4.15 -6.49
N VAL A 80 14.31 5.35 -6.41
CA VAL A 80 13.65 5.86 -5.19
C VAL A 80 12.48 4.97 -4.78
N ARG A 81 11.63 4.53 -5.74
CA ARG A 81 10.51 3.62 -5.44
C ARG A 81 11.01 2.26 -4.95
N ARG A 82 12.02 1.68 -5.61
CA ARG A 82 12.59 0.37 -5.24
C ARG A 82 13.26 0.40 -3.87
N ASP A 83 14.01 1.46 -3.56
CA ASP A 83 14.63 1.64 -2.25
C ASP A 83 13.58 1.77 -1.13
N ALA A 84 12.52 2.55 -1.35
CA ALA A 84 11.43 2.70 -0.38
C ALA A 84 10.68 1.37 -0.13
N LEU A 85 10.45 0.55 -1.16
CA LEU A 85 9.81 -0.75 -1.01
C LEU A 85 10.73 -1.76 -0.32
N LEU A 86 12.01 -1.79 -0.67
CA LEU A 86 12.96 -2.71 -0.06
C LEU A 86 13.15 -2.41 1.43
N SER A 87 13.32 -1.13 1.77
CA SER A 87 13.52 -0.71 3.16
C SER A 87 12.28 -0.88 4.05
N ARG A 88 11.07 -0.57 3.54
CA ARG A 88 9.84 -0.56 4.36
C ARG A 88 9.04 -1.86 4.29
N LYS A 89 9.13 -2.59 3.19
CA LYS A 89 8.31 -3.78 2.91
C LYS A 89 9.15 -5.03 2.65
N GLY A 90 10.45 -4.90 2.39
CA GLY A 90 11.36 -6.03 2.23
C GLY A 90 11.29 -6.73 0.88
N PHE A 91 10.83 -6.06 -0.19
CA PHE A 91 10.75 -6.64 -1.52
C PHE A 91 11.13 -5.66 -2.63
N LEU A 92 11.50 -6.21 -3.79
CA LEU A 92 11.80 -5.47 -5.02
C LEU A 92 10.60 -5.57 -5.98
N CYS A 93 10.00 -4.44 -6.37
CA CYS A 93 8.89 -4.44 -7.34
C CYS A 93 9.37 -4.80 -8.76
N ARG A 94 8.60 -5.66 -9.43
CA ARG A 94 8.84 -6.17 -10.80
C ARG A 94 7.61 -6.02 -11.70
N CYS A 95 6.70 -5.10 -11.39
CA CYS A 95 5.56 -4.82 -12.28
C CYS A 95 6.04 -4.24 -13.61
N SER A 96 5.17 -4.23 -14.63
CA SER A 96 5.39 -3.67 -15.99
C SER A 96 6.06 -2.29 -16.01
N ARG A 97 5.72 -1.42 -15.06
CA ARG A 97 6.22 -0.04 -14.98
C ARG A 97 7.64 0.09 -14.38
N CYS A 98 8.19 -0.97 -13.79
CA CYS A 98 9.47 -0.96 -13.07
C CYS A 98 10.60 -1.63 -13.86
#